data_AF-A0A1W2GNT9-F1
#
_entry.id   AF-A0A1W2GNT9-F1
#
_cell.length_a   1.000
_cell.length_b   1.000
_cell.length_c   1.000
_cell.angle_alpha   90.00
_cell.angle_beta   90.00
_cell.angle_gamma   90.00
#
_symmetry.space_group_name_H-M   'P 1'
#
loop_
_entity.id
_entity.type
_entity.pdbx_description
1 polymer ?
#
loop_
_entity_poly.entity_id
_entity_poly.type
_entity_poly.pdbx_seq_one_letter_code
_entity_poly.pdbx_strand_id
1 'polypeptide(L)'
;MISKWRYIWLPLAAVNWFRGALRNRLFDLGVWKSVEFEVPVVQVGSLASEATLGFSRYIQNLIDGALHVNRYKLYEFGLEKKESLNYCTVLSGDKTFCSSHKVLGLSEWYQYHPDTSAFVMNGEFIRNEVRPECRILITNYSRPFHADSLFPVGHLKAPKAAAKTANVVVVCQTPETADCQKMELNLLPYLKPEAKVYFIKNSMESLKSFNSVDKIEFISDRDNFELSILNLLPNANPDSE
;
A
#
# COMPACT_ATOMS: atom_id res chain seq x y z
N MET A 1 27.99 -6.52 0.76
CA MET A 1 28.49 -7.50 1.73
C MET A 1 27.84 -7.26 3.09
N ILE A 2 27.20 -8.28 3.67
CA ILE A 2 26.61 -8.20 5.01
C ILE A 2 27.75 -8.12 6.02
N SER A 3 27.81 -7.07 6.85
CA SER A 3 28.84 -6.95 7.89
C SER A 3 28.72 -8.15 8.85
N LYS A 4 29.85 -8.69 9.32
CA LYS A 4 29.86 -9.89 10.20
C LYS A 4 29.03 -9.69 11.48
N TRP A 5 28.82 -8.46 11.90
CA TRP A 5 27.98 -8.08 13.05
C TRP A 5 26.48 -8.30 12.81
N ARG A 6 26.00 -8.28 11.56
CA ARG A 6 24.57 -8.48 11.24
C ARG A 6 24.10 -9.92 11.49
N TYR A 7 25.01 -10.90 11.54
CA TYR A 7 24.65 -12.30 11.83
C TYR A 7 24.08 -12.49 13.23
N ILE A 8 24.49 -11.66 14.20
CA ILE A 8 23.97 -11.66 15.58
C ILE A 8 22.46 -11.42 15.59
N TRP A 9 21.95 -10.63 14.63
CA TRP A 9 20.55 -10.24 14.56
C TRP A 9 19.67 -11.23 13.77
N LEU A 10 20.25 -12.28 13.18
CA LEU A 10 19.51 -13.28 12.40
C LEU A 10 18.42 -14.00 13.21
N PRO A 11 18.65 -14.43 14.47
CA PRO A 11 17.58 -15.07 15.25
C PRO A 11 16.38 -14.14 15.44
N LEU A 12 16.63 -12.85 15.70
CA LEU A 12 15.56 -11.87 15.88
C LEU A 12 14.83 -11.56 14.56
N ALA A 13 15.55 -11.54 13.44
CA ALA A 13 14.93 -11.44 12.13
C ALA A 13 14.07 -12.68 11.78
N ALA A 14 14.48 -13.88 12.20
CA ALA A 14 13.71 -15.10 12.03
C ALA A 14 12.39 -15.07 12.82
N VAL A 15 12.40 -14.51 14.04
CA VAL A 15 11.16 -14.29 14.82
C VAL A 15 10.21 -13.33 14.10
N ASN A 16 10.73 -12.23 13.55
CA ASN A 16 9.91 -11.30 12.77
C ASN A 16 9.35 -11.94 11.49
N TRP A 17 10.16 -12.75 10.80
CA TRP A 17 9.70 -13.55 9.67
C TRP A 17 8.54 -14.45 10.08
N PHE A 18 8.73 -15.21 11.15
CA PHE A 18 7.75 -16.19 11.63
C PHE A 18 6.43 -15.52 12.00
N ARG A 19 6.48 -14.40 12.73
CA ARG A 19 5.27 -13.64 13.09
C ARG A 19 4.48 -13.19 11.87
N GLY A 20 5.15 -12.63 10.86
CA GLY A 20 4.51 -12.19 9.61
C GLY A 20 3.98 -13.35 8.77
N ALA A 21 4.78 -14.41 8.63
CA ALA A 21 4.42 -15.60 7.88
C ALA A 21 3.24 -16.34 8.51
N LEU A 22 3.25 -16.52 9.84
CA LEU A 22 2.16 -17.12 10.59
C LEU A 22 0.87 -16.32 10.41
N ARG A 23 0.92 -14.99 10.57
CA ARG A 23 -0.23 -14.11 10.34
C ARG A 23 -0.81 -14.29 8.95
N ASN A 24 0.01 -14.24 7.90
CA ASN A 24 -0.49 -14.43 6.53
C ASN A 24 -1.11 -15.81 6.35
N ARG A 25 -0.48 -16.86 6.89
CA ARG A 25 -0.99 -18.23 6.84
C ARG A 25 -2.32 -18.39 7.57
N LEU A 26 -2.54 -17.70 8.70
CA LEU A 26 -3.82 -17.72 9.41
C LEU A 26 -4.96 -17.12 8.57
N PHE A 27 -4.68 -16.09 7.77
CA PHE A 27 -5.64 -15.57 6.80
C PHE A 27 -5.81 -16.51 5.59
N ASP A 28 -4.73 -17.09 5.06
CA ASP A 28 -4.80 -18.04 3.93
C ASP A 28 -5.62 -19.29 4.27
N LEU A 29 -5.53 -19.76 5.52
CA LEU A 29 -6.30 -20.90 6.04
C LEU A 29 -7.74 -20.53 6.45
N GLY A 30 -8.13 -19.25 6.39
CA GLY A 30 -9.45 -18.78 6.82
C GLY A 30 -9.68 -18.82 8.35
N VAL A 31 -8.64 -19.09 9.14
CA VAL A 31 -8.72 -19.01 10.62
C VAL A 31 -9.01 -17.57 11.04
N TRP A 32 -8.34 -16.61 10.40
CA TRP A 32 -8.67 -15.21 10.48
C TRP A 32 -9.47 -14.79 9.26
N LYS A 33 -10.56 -14.07 9.50
CA LYS A 33 -11.47 -13.62 8.44
C LYS A 33 -11.05 -12.24 7.94
N SER A 34 -11.09 -12.08 6.62
CA SER A 34 -11.04 -10.77 5.97
C SER A 34 -12.44 -10.42 5.48
N VAL A 35 -12.90 -9.21 5.79
CA VAL A 35 -14.17 -8.67 5.34
C VAL A 35 -13.95 -7.92 4.04
N GLU A 36 -14.80 -8.20 3.07
CA GLU A 36 -14.86 -7.53 1.79
C GLU A 36 -16.00 -6.50 1.85
N PHE A 37 -15.72 -5.26 1.50
CA PHE A 37 -16.70 -4.16 1.54
C PHE A 37 -17.40 -4.04 0.19
N GLU A 38 -18.58 -3.42 0.15
CA GLU A 38 -19.26 -3.10 -1.11
C GLU A 38 -18.55 -1.95 -1.84
N VAL A 39 -18.01 -1.00 -1.07
CA VAL A 39 -17.15 0.08 -1.56
C VAL A 39 -15.75 -0.45 -1.83
N PRO A 40 -15.15 -0.16 -3.00
CA PRO A 40 -13.83 -0.67 -3.34
C PRO A 40 -12.74 -0.15 -2.40
N VAL A 41 -11.84 -1.04 -2.01
CA VAL A 41 -10.72 -0.81 -1.10
C VAL A 41 -9.38 -0.99 -1.83
N VAL A 42 -8.59 0.07 -1.87
CA VAL A 42 -7.20 0.06 -2.34
C VAL A 42 -6.26 0.01 -1.14
N GLN A 43 -5.41 -1.01 -1.08
CA GLN A 43 -4.32 -1.06 -0.10
C GLN A 43 -3.01 -0.63 -0.76
N VAL A 44 -2.44 0.48 -0.28
CA VAL A 44 -1.10 0.93 -0.62
C VAL A 44 -0.16 0.60 0.53
N GLY A 45 0.90 -0.14 0.28
CA GLY A 45 1.83 -0.49 1.35
C GLY A 45 3.24 -0.81 0.89
N SER A 46 4.13 -0.97 1.85
CA SER A 46 5.52 -1.34 1.62
C SER A 46 5.93 -2.46 2.57
N LEU A 47 6.93 -3.24 2.16
CA LEU A 47 7.59 -4.20 3.04
C LEU A 47 8.67 -3.54 3.91
N ALA A 48 9.26 -2.41 3.50
CA ALA A 48 10.46 -1.81 4.12
C ALA A 48 10.20 -0.51 4.91
N SER A 49 8.93 -0.12 5.11
CA SER A 49 8.52 1.18 5.71
C SER A 49 8.89 2.42 4.90
N GLU A 50 8.70 2.34 3.59
CA GLU A 50 8.84 3.48 2.71
C GLU A 50 7.70 4.48 2.87
N ALA A 51 7.84 5.67 2.27
CA ALA A 51 6.89 6.79 2.33
C ALA A 51 5.58 6.52 1.54
N THR A 52 4.86 5.47 1.92
CA THR A 52 3.57 5.03 1.36
C THR A 52 2.45 6.07 1.49
N LEU A 53 2.60 7.02 2.41
CA LEU A 53 1.63 8.10 2.62
C LEU A 53 1.50 9.01 1.40
N GLY A 54 2.61 9.34 0.72
CA GLY A 54 2.58 10.21 -0.46
C GLY A 54 1.77 9.61 -1.60
N PHE A 55 2.02 8.33 -1.91
CA PHE A 55 1.32 7.64 -2.98
C PHE A 55 -0.13 7.30 -2.65
N SER A 56 -0.42 6.91 -1.40
CA SER A 56 -1.81 6.66 -1.01
C SER A 56 -2.67 7.92 -1.10
N ARG A 57 -2.11 9.11 -0.82
CA ARG A 57 -2.78 10.39 -1.11
C ARG A 57 -2.92 10.70 -2.59
N TYR A 58 -1.91 10.34 -3.39
CA TYR A 58 -2.02 10.45 -4.86
C TYR A 58 -3.18 9.59 -5.38
N ILE A 59 -3.27 8.32 -4.99
CA ILE A 59 -4.38 7.43 -5.36
C ILE A 59 -5.73 7.97 -4.86
N GLN A 60 -5.78 8.53 -3.65
CA GLN A 60 -6.98 9.19 -3.16
C GLN A 60 -7.41 10.34 -4.07
N ASN A 61 -6.50 11.19 -4.51
CA ASN A 61 -6.82 12.36 -5.34
C ASN A 61 -7.25 11.97 -6.76
N LEU A 62 -6.83 10.79 -7.25
CA LEU A 62 -7.28 10.24 -8.53
C LEU A 62 -8.75 9.80 -8.50
N ILE A 63 -9.26 9.42 -7.32
CA ILE A 63 -10.61 8.86 -7.18
C ILE A 63 -11.49 9.89 -6.48
N ASP A 64 -12.38 10.54 -7.23
CA ASP A 64 -13.30 11.48 -6.61
C ASP A 64 -14.23 10.74 -5.64
N GLY A 65 -14.46 11.33 -4.46
CA GLY A 65 -15.20 10.66 -3.38
C GLY A 65 -14.37 9.75 -2.47
N ALA A 66 -13.08 9.52 -2.75
CA ALA A 66 -12.28 8.55 -1.97
C ALA A 66 -11.86 9.05 -0.58
N LEU A 67 -11.89 8.12 0.37
CA LEU A 67 -11.47 8.33 1.75
C LEU A 67 -10.10 7.69 2.01
N HIS A 68 -9.18 8.47 2.58
CA HIS A 68 -7.90 7.96 3.05
C HIS A 68 -8.00 7.39 4.46
N VAL A 69 -7.44 6.21 4.64
CA VAL A 69 -7.59 5.42 5.87
C VAL A 69 -6.21 5.17 6.45
N ASN A 70 -5.94 5.79 7.59
CA ASN A 70 -4.66 5.65 8.27
C ASN A 70 -4.79 4.83 9.55
N ARG A 71 -3.79 3.96 9.79
CA ARG A 71 -3.67 3.23 11.04
C ARG A 71 -3.15 4.12 12.17
N TYR A 72 -2.28 5.06 11.84
CA TYR A 72 -1.65 5.91 12.84
C TYR A 72 -2.59 7.02 13.26
N LYS A 73 -2.55 7.35 14.54
CA LYS A 73 -3.22 8.50 15.14
C LYS A 73 -2.52 9.76 14.68
N LEU A 74 -2.76 10.16 13.44
CA LEU A 74 -2.10 11.29 12.78
C LEU A 74 -2.22 12.61 13.56
N TYR A 75 -3.22 12.74 14.43
CA TYR A 75 -3.35 13.87 15.34
C TYR A 75 -2.22 13.98 16.37
N GLU A 76 -1.54 12.88 16.69
CA GLU A 76 -0.34 12.89 17.55
C GLU A 76 0.87 13.51 16.82
N PHE A 77 0.76 13.71 15.51
CA PHE A 77 1.75 14.34 14.65
C PHE A 77 1.31 15.74 14.17
N GLY A 78 0.34 16.36 14.85
CA GLY A 78 -0.06 17.76 14.62
C GLY A 78 -1.24 17.97 13.68
N LEU A 79 -1.91 16.91 13.21
CA LEU A 79 -3.16 17.07 12.45
C LEU A 79 -4.35 17.32 13.38
N GLU A 80 -5.11 18.38 13.10
CA GLU A 80 -6.25 18.75 13.93
C GLU A 80 -7.38 17.71 13.81
N LYS A 81 -8.00 17.38 14.94
CA LYS A 81 -9.20 16.53 14.98
C LYS A 81 -10.41 17.38 14.61
N LYS A 82 -11.20 16.90 13.66
CA LYS A 82 -12.49 17.49 13.32
C LYS A 82 -13.61 16.86 14.15
N GLU A 83 -13.64 15.53 14.17
CA GLU A 83 -14.70 14.75 14.79
C GLU A 83 -14.15 13.42 15.29
N SER A 84 -14.69 12.91 16.40
CA SER A 84 -14.38 11.57 16.88
C SER A 84 -15.68 10.76 16.95
N LEU A 85 -15.73 9.71 16.15
CA LEU A 85 -16.75 8.68 16.20
C LEU A 85 -16.29 7.55 17.14
N ASN A 86 -17.08 6.47 17.27
CA ASN A 86 -16.79 5.40 18.23
C ASN A 86 -15.54 4.60 17.85
N TYR A 87 -15.34 4.38 16.56
CA TYR A 87 -14.27 3.55 16.00
C TYR A 87 -13.33 4.31 15.06
N CYS A 88 -13.68 5.52 14.65
CA CYS A 88 -12.81 6.38 13.82
C CYS A 88 -12.70 7.83 14.31
N THR A 89 -11.53 8.44 14.08
CA THR A 89 -11.31 9.88 14.26
C THR A 89 -11.12 10.53 12.91
N VAL A 90 -11.96 11.52 12.60
CA VAL A 90 -11.92 12.34 11.39
C VAL A 90 -10.99 13.52 11.62
N LEU A 91 -10.10 13.79 10.67
CA LEU A 91 -9.14 14.89 10.73
C LEU A 91 -9.66 16.11 9.95
N SER A 92 -9.27 17.30 10.37
CA SER A 92 -9.58 18.55 9.67
C SER A 92 -8.75 18.67 8.39
N GLY A 93 -9.41 19.02 7.27
CA GLY A 93 -8.75 19.49 6.05
C GLY A 93 -8.59 18.47 4.92
N ASP A 94 -8.77 17.18 5.15
CA ASP A 94 -8.72 16.14 4.11
C ASP A 94 -9.74 15.04 4.43
N LYS A 95 -10.28 14.35 3.41
CA LYS A 95 -11.09 13.11 3.57
C LYS A 95 -10.19 12.00 4.16
N THR A 96 -9.79 12.11 5.42
CA THR A 96 -8.86 11.20 6.08
C THR A 96 -9.40 10.83 7.46
N PHE A 97 -9.40 9.54 7.76
CA PHE A 97 -9.68 9.07 9.11
C PHE A 97 -8.61 8.16 9.68
N CYS A 98 -8.54 8.13 11.01
CA CYS A 98 -7.68 7.22 11.77
C CYS A 98 -8.54 6.20 12.50
N SER A 99 -8.21 4.92 12.40
CA SER A 99 -8.84 3.88 13.22
C SER A 99 -7.89 2.75 13.60
N SER A 100 -8.04 2.29 14.85
CA SER A 100 -7.38 1.10 15.36
C SER A 100 -8.13 -0.19 15.01
N HIS A 101 -9.39 -0.11 14.61
CA HIS A 101 -10.27 -1.23 14.24
C HIS A 101 -10.82 -1.01 12.83
N LYS A 102 -10.04 -1.39 11.81
CA LYS A 102 -10.32 -1.05 10.41
C LYS A 102 -11.73 -1.41 9.97
N VAL A 103 -12.18 -2.64 10.23
CA VAL A 103 -13.52 -3.09 9.80
C VAL A 103 -14.60 -2.22 10.43
N LEU A 104 -14.57 -2.01 11.75
CA LEU A 104 -15.57 -1.21 12.46
C LEU A 104 -15.51 0.26 12.06
N GLY A 105 -14.31 0.82 11.89
CA GLY A 105 -14.13 2.21 11.47
C GLY A 105 -14.61 2.46 10.04
N LEU A 106 -14.39 1.53 9.12
CA LEU A 106 -14.91 1.62 7.75
C LEU A 106 -16.43 1.48 7.72
N SER A 107 -17.00 0.52 8.46
CA SER A 107 -18.45 0.35 8.58
C SER A 107 -19.13 1.58 9.19
N GLU A 108 -18.56 2.13 10.27
CA GLU A 108 -19.08 3.33 10.92
C GLU A 108 -19.02 4.54 9.98
N TRP A 109 -17.89 4.74 9.29
CA TRP A 109 -17.77 5.82 8.31
C TRP A 109 -18.84 5.71 7.21
N TYR A 110 -18.98 4.53 6.61
CA TYR A 110 -19.90 4.32 5.50
C TYR A 110 -21.36 4.55 5.90
N GLN A 111 -21.73 4.27 7.15
CA GLN A 111 -23.06 4.56 7.68
C GLN A 111 -23.40 6.06 7.64
N TYR A 112 -22.42 6.93 7.88
CA TYR A 112 -22.62 8.39 7.86
C TYR A 112 -22.34 9.04 6.50
N HIS A 113 -21.53 8.38 5.66
CA HIS A 113 -21.11 8.88 4.34
C HIS A 113 -21.28 7.81 3.26
N PRO A 114 -22.54 7.45 2.92
CA PRO A 114 -22.83 6.40 1.94
C PRO A 114 -22.39 6.76 0.51
N ASP A 115 -22.07 8.03 0.25
CA ASP A 115 -21.53 8.56 -0.99
C ASP A 115 -20.01 8.29 -1.17
N THR A 116 -19.37 7.63 -0.20
CA THR A 116 -17.95 7.26 -0.30
C THR A 116 -17.72 6.32 -1.48
N SER A 117 -16.89 6.74 -2.43
CA SER A 117 -16.64 5.99 -3.67
C SER A 117 -15.55 4.93 -3.55
N ALA A 118 -14.57 5.11 -2.66
CA ALA A 118 -13.49 4.17 -2.41
C ALA A 118 -12.82 4.41 -1.06
N PHE A 119 -12.21 3.37 -0.51
CA PHE A 119 -11.30 3.46 0.63
C PHE A 119 -9.86 3.26 0.19
N VAL A 120 -8.98 4.19 0.52
CA VAL A 120 -7.54 4.09 0.23
C VAL A 120 -6.77 3.93 1.54
N MET A 121 -6.31 2.72 1.81
CA MET A 121 -5.64 2.35 3.04
C MET A 121 -4.12 2.37 2.87
N ASN A 122 -3.41 3.02 3.78
CA ASN A 122 -1.94 2.94 3.83
C ASN A 122 -1.44 2.01 4.95
N GLY A 123 -0.29 1.37 4.74
CA GLY A 123 0.41 0.69 5.83
C GLY A 123 1.34 -0.44 5.41
N GLU A 124 1.53 -1.39 6.34
CA GLU A 124 2.35 -2.57 6.08
C GLU A 124 1.69 -3.48 5.03
N PHE A 125 2.50 -4.02 4.13
CA PHE A 125 2.02 -4.90 3.06
C PHE A 125 1.85 -6.35 3.55
N ILE A 126 0.98 -6.54 4.55
CA ILE A 126 0.59 -7.85 5.12
C ILE A 126 -0.92 -8.04 5.01
N ARG A 127 -1.39 -9.29 5.15
CA ARG A 127 -2.83 -9.57 5.20
C ARG A 127 -3.45 -9.02 6.49
N ASN A 128 -4.68 -8.54 6.36
CA ASN A 128 -5.44 -7.95 7.46
C ASN A 128 -6.93 -8.24 7.31
N GLU A 129 -7.69 -7.78 8.32
CA GLU A 129 -9.12 -7.97 8.48
C GLU A 129 -9.98 -7.30 7.40
N VAL A 130 -9.42 -6.44 6.56
CA VAL A 130 -10.05 -5.87 5.37
C VAL A 130 -9.43 -6.53 4.13
N ARG A 131 -10.27 -7.03 3.23
CA ARG A 131 -9.88 -7.58 1.93
C ARG A 131 -9.91 -6.45 0.88
N PRO A 132 -8.75 -5.99 0.40
CA PRO A 132 -8.69 -5.04 -0.70
C PRO A 132 -8.87 -5.73 -2.06
N GLU A 133 -9.54 -5.02 -2.96
CA GLU A 133 -9.69 -5.33 -4.39
C GLU A 133 -8.35 -5.09 -5.10
N CYS A 134 -7.68 -3.99 -4.78
CA CYS A 134 -6.40 -3.64 -5.38
C CYS A 134 -5.31 -3.47 -4.31
N ARG A 135 -4.22 -4.23 -4.43
CA ARG A 135 -3.04 -4.15 -3.57
C ARG A 135 -1.84 -3.59 -4.33
N ILE A 136 -1.39 -2.41 -3.94
CA ILE A 136 -0.24 -1.73 -4.53
C ILE A 136 0.95 -1.79 -3.57
N LEU A 137 2.00 -2.49 -3.98
CA LEU A 137 3.26 -2.62 -3.26
C LEU A 137 4.24 -1.54 -3.73
N ILE A 138 4.75 -0.75 -2.79
CA ILE A 138 5.75 0.29 -3.04
C ILE A 138 7.13 -0.22 -2.64
N THR A 139 8.10 -0.02 -3.54
CA THR A 139 9.51 -0.32 -3.32
C THR A 139 10.42 0.75 -3.91
N ASN A 140 11.55 1.00 -3.28
CA ASN A 140 12.56 1.94 -3.76
C ASN A 140 13.48 1.31 -4.81
N TYR A 141 13.81 2.03 -5.89
CA TYR A 141 14.75 1.55 -6.91
C TYR A 141 16.15 1.28 -6.34
N SER A 142 16.66 2.19 -5.49
CA SER A 142 18.02 2.09 -4.91
C SER A 142 18.12 1.00 -3.84
N ARG A 143 16.99 0.60 -3.25
CA ARG A 143 16.93 -0.42 -2.21
C ARG A 143 15.66 -1.26 -2.34
N PRO A 144 15.59 -2.12 -3.35
CA PRO A 144 14.38 -2.87 -3.63
C PRO A 144 14.17 -3.96 -2.58
N PHE A 145 12.90 -4.29 -2.29
CA PHE A 145 12.59 -5.27 -1.24
C PHE A 145 13.21 -6.65 -1.50
N HIS A 146 13.40 -7.04 -2.78
CA HIS A 146 13.99 -8.33 -3.14
C HIS A 146 15.46 -8.44 -2.72
N ALA A 147 16.18 -7.31 -2.65
CA ALA A 147 17.59 -7.26 -2.25
C ALA A 147 17.78 -6.99 -0.74
N ASP A 148 16.72 -6.63 -0.01
CA ASP A 148 16.80 -6.34 1.42
C ASP A 148 16.57 -7.59 2.30
N SER A 149 16.76 -7.44 3.60
CA SER A 149 16.57 -8.45 4.64
C SER A 149 15.54 -8.01 5.67
N LEU A 150 15.02 -8.96 6.45
CA LEU A 150 14.10 -8.66 7.55
C LEU A 150 14.75 -7.88 8.68
N PHE A 151 13.99 -6.96 9.26
CA PHE A 151 14.34 -6.25 10.48
C PHE A 151 14.60 -7.26 11.62
N PRO A 152 15.67 -7.10 12.43
CA PRO A 152 16.61 -5.96 12.47
C PRO A 152 17.84 -6.12 11.57
N VAL A 153 17.97 -7.24 10.84
CA VAL A 153 19.10 -7.44 9.92
C VAL A 153 19.03 -6.44 8.77
N GLY A 154 17.86 -6.27 8.14
CA GLY A 154 17.58 -5.26 7.12
C GLY A 154 16.41 -4.37 7.54
N HIS A 155 15.62 -3.89 6.58
CA HIS A 155 14.52 -2.95 6.88
C HIS A 155 13.14 -3.54 6.60
N LEU A 156 13.06 -4.76 6.06
CA LEU A 156 11.77 -5.39 5.80
C LEU A 156 11.05 -5.69 7.13
N LYS A 157 9.82 -5.19 7.30
CA LYS A 157 8.92 -5.51 8.42
C LYS A 157 8.04 -6.73 8.15
N ALA A 158 8.05 -7.22 6.91
CA ALA A 158 7.24 -8.33 6.45
C ALA A 158 8.04 -9.24 5.50
N PRO A 159 7.71 -10.54 5.43
CA PRO A 159 8.41 -11.48 4.56
C PRO A 159 8.21 -11.11 3.08
N LYS A 160 9.24 -11.32 2.25
CA LYS A 160 9.19 -11.08 0.78
C LYS A 160 8.03 -11.80 0.10
N ALA A 161 7.63 -12.97 0.63
CA ALA A 161 6.49 -13.74 0.13
C ALA A 161 5.16 -12.97 0.15
N ALA A 162 5.03 -11.92 0.98
CA ALA A 162 3.83 -11.08 0.97
C ALA A 162 3.67 -10.30 -0.34
N ALA A 163 4.75 -10.06 -1.10
CA ALA A 163 4.71 -9.43 -2.41
C ALA A 163 3.88 -10.22 -3.44
N LYS A 164 3.70 -11.54 -3.26
CA LYS A 164 2.84 -12.37 -4.12
C LYS A 164 1.39 -11.92 -4.16
N THR A 165 0.95 -11.16 -3.15
CA THR A 165 -0.41 -10.63 -3.07
C THR A 165 -0.59 -9.30 -3.81
N ALA A 166 0.48 -8.71 -4.35
CA ALA A 166 0.40 -7.44 -5.04
C ALA A 166 -0.26 -7.59 -6.41
N ASN A 167 -1.25 -6.74 -6.70
CA ASN A 167 -1.76 -6.49 -8.04
C ASN A 167 -0.79 -5.61 -8.82
N VAL A 168 -0.19 -4.65 -8.12
CA VAL A 168 0.71 -3.66 -8.71
C VAL A 168 1.95 -3.52 -7.84
N VAL A 169 3.11 -3.43 -8.47
CA VAL A 169 4.36 -3.00 -7.82
C VAL A 169 4.77 -1.67 -8.40
N VAL A 170 4.98 -0.69 -7.54
CA VAL A 170 5.47 0.64 -7.93
C VAL A 170 6.89 0.79 -7.43
N VAL A 171 7.83 0.94 -8.37
CA VAL A 171 9.24 1.18 -8.13
C VAL A 171 9.47 2.69 -8.15
N CYS A 172 9.78 3.25 -6.99
CA CYS A 172 9.89 4.69 -6.77
C CYS A 172 11.33 5.18 -6.78
N GLN A 173 11.50 6.49 -6.98
CA GLN A 173 12.81 7.14 -7.05
C GLN A 173 13.70 6.49 -8.11
N THR A 174 13.11 6.18 -9.26
CA THR A 174 13.79 5.51 -10.37
C THR A 174 14.66 6.52 -11.11
N PRO A 175 16.01 6.39 -11.10
CA PRO A 175 16.89 7.31 -11.82
C PRO A 175 16.61 7.31 -13.33
N GLU A 176 16.96 8.38 -14.03
CA GLU A 176 16.82 8.43 -15.51
C GLU A 176 17.67 7.36 -16.22
N THR A 177 18.80 6.98 -15.60
CA THR A 177 19.71 5.94 -16.08
C THR A 177 19.34 4.54 -15.59
N ALA A 178 18.14 4.36 -15.04
CA ALA A 178 17.69 3.08 -14.48
C ALA A 178 17.54 2.00 -15.54
N ASP A 179 17.98 0.79 -15.20
CA ASP A 179 17.70 -0.42 -15.95
C ASP A 179 16.39 -1.04 -15.42
N CYS A 180 15.27 -0.50 -15.92
CA CYS A 180 13.93 -0.87 -15.47
C CYS A 180 13.60 -2.34 -15.81
N GLN A 181 14.02 -2.81 -16.98
CA GLN A 181 13.81 -4.20 -17.41
C GLN A 181 14.51 -5.19 -16.46
N LYS A 182 15.78 -4.93 -16.12
CA LYS A 182 16.49 -5.77 -15.14
C LYS A 182 15.86 -5.71 -13.76
N MET A 183 15.42 -4.54 -13.31
CA MET A 183 14.72 -4.40 -12.04
C MET A 183 13.45 -5.26 -12.03
N GLU A 184 12.64 -5.18 -13.08
CA GLU A 184 11.41 -5.97 -13.23
C GLU A 184 11.69 -7.47 -13.19
N LEU A 185 12.67 -7.96 -13.97
CA LEU A 185 13.08 -9.37 -13.95
C LEU A 185 13.49 -9.86 -12.55
N ASN A 186 14.12 -9.01 -11.74
CA ASN A 186 14.48 -9.35 -10.35
C ASN A 186 13.27 -9.38 -9.40
N LEU A 187 12.18 -8.70 -9.75
CA LEU A 187 10.95 -8.66 -8.96
C LEU A 187 10.04 -9.86 -9.27
N LEU A 188 9.95 -10.29 -10.54
CA LEU A 188 9.05 -11.36 -11.00
C LEU A 188 9.02 -12.63 -10.12
N PRO A 189 10.15 -13.16 -9.59
CA PRO A 189 10.12 -14.36 -8.74
C PRO A 189 9.30 -14.23 -7.45
N TYR A 190 8.98 -13.00 -7.04
CA TYR A 190 8.24 -12.69 -5.82
C TYR A 190 6.77 -12.33 -6.07
N LEU A 191 6.36 -12.17 -7.33
CA LEU A 191 5.05 -11.65 -7.72
C LEU A 191 4.13 -12.77 -8.24
N LYS A 192 2.84 -12.47 -8.35
CA LYS A 192 1.90 -13.29 -9.12
C LYS A 192 2.05 -12.98 -10.62
N PRO A 193 1.71 -13.92 -11.53
CA PRO A 193 1.89 -13.72 -12.98
C PRO A 193 1.20 -12.47 -13.53
N GLU A 194 0.07 -12.07 -12.95
CA GLU A 194 -0.74 -10.94 -13.39
C GLU A 194 -0.30 -9.61 -12.77
N ALA A 195 0.70 -9.61 -11.88
CA ALA A 195 1.14 -8.39 -11.23
C ALA A 195 1.84 -7.46 -12.22
N LYS A 196 1.41 -6.21 -12.28
CA LYS A 196 2.05 -5.19 -13.12
C LYS A 196 3.12 -4.42 -12.37
N VAL A 197 4.22 -4.08 -13.04
CA VAL A 197 5.32 -3.28 -12.47
C VAL A 197 5.37 -1.91 -13.13
N TYR A 198 5.32 -0.86 -12.31
CA TYR A 198 5.37 0.53 -12.74
C TYR A 198 6.62 1.20 -12.18
N PHE A 199 7.21 2.10 -12.94
CA PHE A 199 8.37 2.87 -12.52
C PHE A 199 8.02 4.35 -12.41
N ILE A 200 8.37 4.97 -11.29
CA ILE A 200 8.19 6.41 -11.05
C ILE A 200 9.56 7.06 -10.89
N LYS A 201 9.86 8.04 -11.76
CA LYS A 201 11.14 8.76 -11.77
C LYS A 201 11.34 9.61 -10.51
N ASN A 202 10.33 10.40 -10.15
CA ASN A 202 10.46 11.39 -9.09
C ASN A 202 10.15 10.81 -7.68
N SER A 203 10.44 11.61 -6.65
CA SER A 203 10.07 11.27 -5.27
C SER A 203 8.55 11.26 -5.09
N MET A 204 8.03 10.40 -4.23
CA MET A 204 6.58 10.31 -3.99
C MET A 204 5.98 11.59 -3.38
N GLU A 205 6.81 12.45 -2.80
CA GLU A 205 6.40 13.77 -2.32
C GLU A 205 6.10 14.73 -3.46
N SER A 206 6.79 14.60 -4.60
CA SER A 206 6.50 15.37 -5.82
C SER A 206 5.27 14.87 -6.57
N LEU A 207 4.78 13.65 -6.32
CA LEU A 207 3.51 13.18 -6.90
C LEU A 207 2.30 13.97 -6.37
N LYS A 208 2.44 14.68 -5.24
CA LYS A 208 1.41 15.63 -4.77
C LYS A 208 1.18 16.79 -5.74
N SER A 209 2.16 17.12 -6.60
CA SER A 209 2.00 18.15 -7.64
C SER A 209 1.56 17.59 -8.99
N PHE A 210 1.54 16.26 -9.16
CA PHE A 210 0.92 15.61 -10.31
C PHE A 210 -0.59 15.52 -10.05
N ASN A 211 -1.27 16.66 -10.11
CA ASN A 211 -2.71 16.65 -10.36
C ASN A 211 -2.89 16.16 -11.80
N SER A 212 -3.26 14.90 -11.99
CA SER A 212 -3.81 14.49 -13.29
C SER A 212 -5.13 15.26 -13.48
N VAL A 213 -5.30 15.82 -14.68
CA VAL A 213 -6.55 16.46 -15.10
C VAL A 213 -7.67 15.41 -15.19
N ASP A 214 -7.28 14.16 -15.44
CA ASP A 214 -8.17 13.01 -15.49
C ASP A 214 -8.41 12.46 -14.07
N LYS A 215 -9.65 12.59 -13.60
CA LYS A 215 -10.15 11.97 -12.38
C LYS A 215 -11.02 10.78 -12.73
N ILE A 216 -11.03 9.79 -11.86
CA ILE A 216 -12.05 8.74 -11.89
C ILE A 216 -13.35 9.36 -11.36
N GLU A 217 -14.23 9.75 -12.28
CA GLU A 217 -15.61 10.12 -11.98
C GLU A 217 -16.42 8.82 -11.81
N PHE A 218 -16.46 8.32 -10.58
CA PHE A 218 -17.40 7.30 -10.10
C PHE A 218 -17.42 5.97 -10.89
N ILE A 219 -16.73 4.96 -10.36
CA ILE A 219 -16.79 3.60 -10.92
C ILE A 219 -18.05 2.92 -10.36
N SER A 220 -19.13 2.92 -11.15
CA SER A 220 -20.34 2.13 -10.85
C SER A 220 -20.10 0.63 -10.97
N ASP A 221 -19.02 0.23 -11.64
CA ASP A 221 -18.70 -1.17 -11.97
C ASP A 221 -17.41 -1.62 -11.28
N ARG A 222 -17.58 -2.31 -10.15
CA ARG A 222 -16.50 -2.85 -9.32
C ARG A 222 -15.52 -3.71 -10.11
N ASP A 223 -16.00 -4.41 -11.13
CA ASP A 223 -15.19 -5.37 -11.90
C ASP A 223 -14.08 -4.67 -12.70
N ASN A 224 -14.29 -3.40 -13.06
CA ASN A 224 -13.33 -2.59 -13.81
C ASN A 224 -12.50 -1.64 -12.93
N PHE A 225 -12.68 -1.69 -11.60
CA PHE A 225 -12.03 -0.74 -10.69
C PHE A 225 -10.51 -0.88 -10.66
N GLU A 226 -10.00 -2.11 -10.61
CA GLU A 226 -8.57 -2.38 -10.66
C GLU A 226 -7.94 -1.88 -11.98
N LEU A 227 -8.61 -2.15 -13.12
CA LEU A 227 -8.15 -1.69 -14.43
C LEU A 227 -8.14 -0.17 -14.55
N SER A 228 -9.13 0.50 -13.98
CA SER A 228 -9.22 1.97 -13.98
C SER A 228 -8.06 2.60 -13.20
N ILE A 229 -7.71 2.05 -12.03
CA ILE A 229 -6.54 2.49 -11.28
C ILE A 229 -5.27 2.27 -12.11
N LEU A 230 -5.11 1.08 -12.70
CA LEU A 230 -3.93 0.72 -13.48
C LEU A 230 -3.70 1.66 -14.67
N ASN A 231 -4.75 2.09 -15.35
CA ASN A 231 -4.66 3.01 -16.49
C ASN A 231 -4.24 4.44 -16.09
N LEU A 232 -4.45 4.82 -14.84
CA LEU A 232 -4.12 6.15 -14.33
C LEU A 232 -2.77 6.21 -13.62
N LEU A 233 -2.11 5.07 -13.41
CA LEU A 233 -0.80 5.06 -12.79
C LEU A 233 0.26 5.60 -13.76
N PRO A 234 1.07 6.59 -13.34
CA PRO A 234 2.12 7.13 -14.18
C PRO A 234 3.19 6.05 -14.37
N ASN A 235 3.30 5.51 -15.58
CA ASN A 235 4.36 4.58 -15.92
C ASN A 235 5.48 5.31 -16.67
N ALA A 236 6.67 5.32 -16.08
CA ALA A 236 7.84 5.91 -16.72
C ALA A 236 8.56 4.96 -17.68
N ASN A 237 8.12 3.70 -17.81
CA ASN A 237 8.67 2.75 -18.76
C ASN A 237 7.91 2.82 -20.10
N PRO A 238 8.54 3.26 -21.20
CA PRO A 238 7.90 3.29 -22.51
C PRO A 238 7.71 1.91 -23.14
N ASP A 239 8.38 0.87 -22.63
CA ASP A 239 8.38 -0.47 -23.24
C ASP A 239 7.35 -1.43 -22.62
N SER A 240 6.57 -0.98 -21.62
CA SER A 240 5.51 -1.78 -21.00
C SER A 240 4.16 -1.42 -21.60
N GLU A 241 3.92 -1.91 -22.81
CA GLU A 241 2.56 -2.10 -23.36
C GLU A 241 1.97 -3.43 -22.88
#